data_AF-A0A4Q1U9F6-F1
#
_entry.id   AF-A0A4Q1U9F6-F1
#
_cell.length_a   1.000
_cell.length_b   1.000
_cell.length_c   1.000
_cell.angle_alpha   90.00
_cell.angle_beta   90.00
_cell.angle_gamma   90.00
#
_symmetry.space_group_name_H-M   'P 1'
#
loop_
_entity.id
_entity.type
_entity.pdbx_description
1 polymer ?
#
loop_
_entity_poly.entity_id
_entity_poly.type
_entity_poly.pdbx_seq_one_letter_code
_entity_poly.pdbx_strand_id
1 'polypeptide(L)'
;MIAGLIICASLTVVDGDTVKCDGQNMRLLGEGVPFVSGIDTPEIGSHAKCIKERKLALIPKGRLQELLAERGLRVVFSGAVDKTPTHRPLVNIYRTSGEEIGKTLLQEGFARAWSLKQRNDWCS
;
A
#
# COMPACT_ATOMS: atom_id res chain seq x y z
N MET A 1 -4.80 -9.74 18.58
CA MET A 1 -5.66 -9.22 17.51
C MET A 1 -5.73 -10.29 16.43
N ILE A 2 -6.92 -10.68 16.00
CA ILE A 2 -7.08 -11.77 15.03
C ILE A 2 -6.79 -11.18 13.64
N ALA A 3 -5.70 -11.63 13.01
CA ALA A 3 -5.49 -11.37 11.59
C ALA A 3 -6.64 -12.02 10.81
N GLY A 4 -7.31 -11.24 9.95
CA GLY A 4 -8.50 -11.67 9.22
C GLY A 4 -8.25 -11.70 7.72
N LEU A 5 -8.87 -12.65 7.01
CA LEU A 5 -8.90 -12.62 5.55
C LEU A 5 -10.02 -11.67 5.09
N ILE A 6 -9.69 -10.72 4.23
CA ILE A 6 -10.67 -9.86 3.57
C ILE A 6 -10.94 -10.45 2.18
N ILE A 7 -12.23 -10.59 1.86
CA ILE A 7 -12.69 -10.99 0.53
C ILE A 7 -13.25 -9.73 -0.13
N CYS A 8 -12.77 -9.44 -1.35
CA CYS A 8 -13.21 -8.30 -2.15
C CYS A 8 -13.86 -8.81 -3.43
N ALA A 9 -15.04 -8.32 -3.78
CA ALA A 9 -15.61 -8.54 -5.12
C ALA A 9 -14.83 -7.75 -6.18
N SER A 10 -14.27 -6.61 -5.79
CA SER A 10 -13.44 -5.73 -6.62
C SER A 10 -12.24 -5.23 -5.82
N LEU A 11 -11.05 -5.34 -6.42
CA LEU A 11 -9.81 -4.81 -5.86
C LEU A 11 -9.14 -3.91 -6.88
N THR A 12 -8.94 -2.65 -6.53
CA THR A 12 -8.41 -1.61 -7.45
C THR A 12 -7.31 -0.81 -6.79
N VAL A 13 -6.44 -0.21 -7.59
CA VAL A 13 -5.32 0.61 -7.12
C VAL A 13 -5.73 2.09 -7.08
N VAL A 14 -5.54 2.73 -5.92
CA VAL A 14 -5.78 4.17 -5.75
C VAL A 14 -4.48 4.94 -6.00
N ASP A 15 -3.44 4.60 -5.25
CA ASP A 15 -2.08 5.14 -5.31
C ASP A 15 -1.04 4.00 -5.11
N GLY A 16 0.23 4.32 -4.85
CA GLY A 16 1.30 3.30 -4.80
C GLY A 16 1.28 2.40 -3.56
N ASP A 17 0.55 2.76 -2.50
CA ASP A 17 0.42 1.96 -1.26
C ASP A 17 -1.03 1.87 -0.73
N THR A 18 -2.00 2.40 -1.48
CA THR A 18 -3.44 2.35 -1.17
C THR A 18 -4.18 1.60 -2.26
N VAL A 19 -4.92 0.58 -1.83
CA VAL A 19 -5.85 -0.18 -2.65
C VAL A 19 -7.27 0.09 -2.19
N LYS A 20 -8.24 -0.18 -3.05
CA LYS A 20 -9.66 -0.07 -2.73
C LYS A 20 -10.35 -1.40 -2.95
N CYS A 21 -10.96 -1.91 -1.88
CA CYS A 21 -11.73 -3.13 -1.83
C CYS A 21 -13.19 -2.76 -1.63
N ASP A 22 -14.05 -3.04 -2.62
CA ASP A 22 -15.51 -2.83 -2.54
C ASP A 22 -15.95 -1.47 -1.97
N GLY A 23 -15.25 -0.40 -2.33
CA GLY A 23 -15.56 0.95 -1.84
C GLY A 23 -14.65 1.43 -0.70
N GLN A 24 -14.02 0.53 0.05
CA GLN A 24 -13.16 0.85 1.18
C GLN A 24 -11.69 0.97 0.77
N ASN A 25 -11.08 2.13 1.06
CA ASN A 25 -9.63 2.31 0.90
C ASN A 25 -8.89 1.58 2.02
N MET A 26 -7.86 0.81 1.67
CA MET A 26 -6.98 0.07 2.57
C MET A 26 -5.54 0.41 2.24
N ARG A 27 -4.69 0.45 3.25
CA ARG A 27 -3.27 0.79 3.11
C ARG A 27 -2.40 -0.45 3.27
N LEU A 28 -1.46 -0.63 2.35
CA LEU A 28 -0.47 -1.69 2.38
C LEU A 28 0.55 -1.48 3.51
N LEU A 29 0.86 -2.54 4.23
CA LEU A 29 1.92 -2.53 5.26
C LEU A 29 3.26 -3.02 4.73
N GLY A 30 3.29 -3.88 3.72
CA GLY A 30 4.54 -4.47 3.22
C GLY A 30 5.23 -5.35 4.25
N GLU A 31 4.47 -6.21 4.95
CA GLU A 31 4.91 -6.98 6.13
C GLU A 31 5.36 -6.12 7.34
N GLY A 32 5.09 -4.81 7.29
CA GLY A 32 5.33 -3.90 8.41
C GLY A 32 4.46 -4.19 9.63
N VAL A 33 4.83 -3.55 10.74
CA VAL A 33 4.08 -3.61 12.00
C VAL A 33 3.23 -2.34 12.12
N PRO A 34 1.91 -2.45 12.31
CA PRO A 34 1.03 -1.30 12.47
C PRO A 34 1.59 -0.25 13.43
N PHE A 35 1.63 1.00 12.96
CA PHE A 35 2.15 2.15 13.71
C PHE A 35 3.63 2.07 14.11
N VAL A 36 4.42 1.15 13.55
CA VAL A 36 5.86 1.03 13.83
C VAL A 36 6.66 1.09 12.53
N SER A 37 6.29 0.27 11.56
CA SER A 37 6.94 0.16 10.27
C SER A 37 5.95 -0.14 9.15
N GLY A 38 6.35 0.14 7.92
CA GLY A 38 5.59 -0.27 6.74
C GLY A 38 6.23 0.22 5.47
N ILE A 39 5.40 0.55 4.48
CA ILE A 39 5.83 1.11 3.21
C ILE A 39 5.24 2.50 3.00
N ASP A 40 5.93 3.27 2.19
CA ASP A 40 5.51 4.59 1.75
C ASP A 40 5.82 4.73 0.26
N THR A 41 4.88 5.32 -0.48
CA THR A 41 5.04 5.63 -1.89
C THR A 41 4.75 7.11 -2.14
N PRO A 42 5.28 7.70 -3.22
CA PRO A 42 4.95 9.07 -3.62
C PRO A 42 3.42 9.25 -3.79
N GLU A 43 2.91 10.38 -3.29
CA GLU A 43 1.48 10.69 -3.33
C GLU A 43 1.01 11.15 -4.72
N ILE A 44 -0.23 10.82 -5.09
CA ILE A 44 -0.82 11.19 -6.39
C ILE A 44 -1.62 12.50 -6.30
N GLY A 45 -1.63 13.26 -7.41
CA GLY A 45 -2.60 14.33 -7.62
C GLY A 45 -2.44 15.49 -6.66
N SER A 46 -3.51 15.88 -5.98
CA SER A 46 -3.54 16.98 -5.00
C SER A 46 -2.84 16.65 -3.69
N HIS A 47 -2.53 15.38 -3.42
CA HIS A 47 -1.80 14.97 -2.22
C HIS A 47 -0.28 15.08 -2.39
N ALA A 48 0.21 15.15 -3.64
CA ALA A 48 1.61 15.40 -3.94
C ALA A 48 2.03 16.81 -3.48
N LYS A 49 3.14 16.90 -2.74
CA LYS A 49 3.74 18.15 -2.25
C LYS A 49 4.48 18.92 -3.33
N CYS A 50 4.89 18.25 -4.40
CA CYS A 50 5.62 18.86 -5.52
C CYS A 50 5.38 18.13 -6.86
N ILE A 51 5.78 18.76 -7.96
CA ILE A 51 5.67 18.21 -9.32
C ILE A 51 6.50 16.92 -9.46
N LYS A 52 7.67 16.84 -8.82
CA LYS A 52 8.54 15.67 -8.84
C LYS A 52 7.83 14.45 -8.26
N GLU A 53 7.30 14.57 -7.04
CA GLU A 53 6.52 13.52 -6.36
C GLU A 53 5.33 13.08 -7.22
N ARG A 54 4.55 14.03 -7.75
CA ARG A 54 3.39 13.74 -8.60
C ARG A 54 3.75 12.90 -9.83
N LYS A 55 4.89 13.18 -10.46
CA LYS A 55 5.38 12.40 -11.61
C LYS A 55 5.88 11.02 -11.19
N LEU A 56 6.60 10.93 -10.08
CA LEU A 56 7.11 9.68 -9.52
C LEU A 56 5.98 8.73 -9.10
N ALA A 57 4.88 9.26 -8.58
CA ALA A 57 3.75 8.48 -8.05
C ALA A 57 3.05 7.58 -9.07
N LEU A 58 3.17 7.87 -10.36
CA LEU A 58 2.57 7.05 -11.43
C LEU A 58 3.28 5.70 -11.59
N ILE A 59 4.58 5.65 -11.28
CA ILE A 59 5.41 4.46 -11.44
C ILE A 59 5.00 3.35 -10.45
N PRO A 60 5.00 3.56 -9.11
CA PRO A 60 4.59 2.53 -8.16
C PRO A 60 3.11 2.17 -8.33
N LYS A 61 2.25 3.12 -8.71
CA LYS A 61 0.85 2.81 -9.04
C LYS A 61 0.73 1.83 -10.19
N GLY A 62 1.44 2.08 -11.30
CA GLY A 62 1.44 1.17 -12.46
C GLY A 62 1.93 -0.22 -12.07
N ARG A 63 3.03 -0.30 -11.29
CA ARG A 63 3.53 -1.57 -10.81
C ARG A 63 2.55 -2.31 -9.92
N LEU A 64 1.91 -1.61 -8.97
CA LEU A 64 0.91 -2.20 -8.10
C LEU A 64 -0.30 -2.70 -8.92
N GLN A 65 -0.70 -1.99 -9.98
CA GLN A 65 -1.76 -2.46 -10.88
C GLN A 65 -1.40 -3.78 -11.58
N GLU A 66 -0.16 -3.93 -12.04
CA GLU A 66 0.32 -5.17 -12.63
C GLU A 66 0.30 -6.32 -11.63
N LEU A 67 0.76 -6.09 -10.39
CA LEU A 67 0.76 -7.10 -9.33
C LEU A 67 -0.68 -7.50 -8.93
N LEU A 68 -1.62 -6.54 -8.91
CA LEU A 68 -3.02 -6.81 -8.59
C LEU A 68 -3.82 -7.43 -9.75
N ALA A 69 -3.28 -7.47 -10.97
CA ALA A 69 -3.91 -8.15 -12.10
C ALA A 69 -3.82 -9.69 -11.98
N GLU A 70 -2.95 -10.20 -11.12
CA GLU A 70 -2.87 -11.63 -10.80
C GLU A 70 -4.17 -12.10 -10.12
N ARG A 71 -4.63 -13.30 -10.48
CA ARG A 71 -5.81 -13.93 -9.85
C ARG A 71 -5.42 -14.71 -8.60
N GLY A 72 -6.33 -14.78 -7.63
CA GLY A 72 -6.13 -15.59 -6.42
C GLY A 72 -5.32 -14.90 -5.32
N LEU A 73 -5.25 -13.56 -5.36
CA LEU A 73 -4.62 -12.77 -4.31
C LEU A 73 -5.35 -12.91 -2.98
N ARG A 74 -4.59 -12.89 -1.88
CA ARG A 74 -5.11 -12.97 -0.52
C ARG A 74 -4.86 -11.64 0.18
N VAL A 75 -5.94 -10.93 0.51
CA VAL A 75 -5.88 -9.69 1.31
C VAL A 75 -6.00 -10.05 2.78
N VAL A 76 -4.96 -9.77 3.55
CA VAL A 76 -4.88 -10.10 4.98
C VAL A 76 -4.91 -8.81 5.80
N PHE A 77 -5.93 -8.68 6.63
CA PHE A 77 -6.07 -7.61 7.60
C PHE A 77 -5.13 -7.81 8.78
N SER A 78 -4.37 -6.77 9.12
CA SER A 78 -3.45 -6.77 10.26
C SER A 78 -4.14 -6.69 11.62
N GLY A 79 -5.43 -6.39 11.67
CA GLY A 79 -6.14 -6.10 12.92
C GLY A 79 -6.12 -4.62 13.33
N ALA A 80 -5.48 -3.75 12.54
CA ALA A 80 -5.36 -2.32 12.84
C ALA A 80 -5.86 -1.46 11.67
N VAL A 81 -6.44 -0.31 12.01
CA VAL A 81 -6.82 0.75 11.07
C VAL A 81 -5.91 1.96 11.27
N ASP A 82 -5.64 2.73 10.23
CA ASP A 82 -4.88 3.96 10.38
C ASP A 82 -5.63 5.01 11.24
N LYS A 83 -4.88 5.99 11.75
CA LYS A 83 -5.42 7.07 12.59
C LYS A 83 -5.91 8.27 11.76
N THR A 84 -6.09 8.09 10.46
CA THR A 84 -6.62 9.16 9.60
C THR A 84 -8.15 9.21 9.76
N PRO A 85 -8.81 10.32 9.38
CA PRO A 85 -10.28 10.41 9.46
C PRO A 85 -11.02 9.32 8.66
N THR A 86 -10.37 8.71 7.68
CA THR A 86 -10.96 7.64 6.85
C THR A 86 -10.75 6.25 7.42
N HIS A 87 -10.01 6.11 8.54
CA HIS A 87 -9.78 4.86 9.26
C HIS A 87 -9.47 3.67 8.36
N ARG A 88 -8.49 3.83 7.46
CA ARG A 88 -8.20 2.81 6.45
C ARG A 88 -7.67 1.54 7.10
N PRO A 89 -8.21 0.35 6.78
CA PRO A 89 -7.62 -0.92 7.19
C PRO A 89 -6.17 -1.03 6.74
N LEU A 90 -5.29 -1.46 7.65
CA LEU A 90 -3.90 -1.78 7.37
C LEU A 90 -3.82 -3.25 6.96
N VAL A 91 -3.35 -3.52 5.74
CA VAL A 91 -3.42 -4.85 5.12
C VAL A 91 -2.09 -5.26 4.51
N ASN A 92 -1.91 -6.57 4.33
CA ASN A 92 -0.90 -7.15 3.45
C ASN A 92 -1.61 -7.92 2.34
N ILE A 93 -1.04 -7.90 1.14
CA ILE A 93 -1.62 -8.64 0.01
C ILE A 93 -0.60 -9.67 -0.45
N TYR A 94 -1.01 -10.93 -0.43
CA TYR A 94 -0.16 -12.04 -0.81
C TYR A 94 -0.57 -12.60 -2.16
N ARG A 95 0.45 -12.85 -2.99
CA ARG A 95 0.34 -13.58 -4.25
C ARG A 95 0.05 -15.05 -4.00
N THR A 96 -0.31 -15.76 -5.06
CA THR A 96 -0.49 -17.22 -5.01
C THR A 96 0.82 -17.95 -4.67
N SER A 97 1.96 -17.37 -5.05
CA SER A 97 3.30 -17.82 -4.67
C SER A 97 3.63 -17.65 -3.18
N GLY A 98 2.83 -16.87 -2.43
CA GLY A 98 3.10 -16.53 -1.04
C GLY A 98 3.95 -15.26 -0.84
N GLU A 99 4.39 -14.61 -1.92
CA GLU A 99 5.09 -13.34 -1.87
C GLU A 99 4.14 -12.18 -1.49
N GLU A 100 4.59 -11.28 -0.62
CA GLU A 100 3.82 -10.10 -0.21
C GLU A 100 4.11 -8.91 -1.11
N ILE A 101 3.05 -8.30 -1.65
CA ILE A 101 3.12 -7.27 -2.69
C ILE A 101 3.82 -5.99 -2.21
N GLY A 102 3.54 -5.51 -1.00
CA GLY A 102 4.20 -4.32 -0.46
C GLY A 102 5.71 -4.52 -0.28
N LYS A 103 6.14 -5.73 0.08
CA LYS A 103 7.55 -6.13 0.13
C LYS A 103 8.17 -6.20 -1.26
N THR A 104 7.45 -6.73 -2.26
CA THR A 104 7.90 -6.68 -3.65
C THR A 104 8.14 -5.23 -4.08
N LEU A 105 7.22 -4.31 -3.77
CA LEU A 105 7.39 -2.88 -4.07
C LEU A 105 8.62 -2.25 -3.39
N LEU A 106 8.94 -2.66 -2.15
CA LEU A 106 10.18 -2.26 -1.48
C LEU A 106 11.42 -2.78 -2.20
N GLN A 107 11.43 -4.08 -2.53
CA GLN A 107 12.58 -4.74 -3.17
C GLN A 107 12.87 -4.19 -4.56
N GLU A 108 11.82 -3.87 -5.31
CA GLU A 108 11.92 -3.27 -6.65
C GLU A 108 12.21 -1.75 -6.60
N GLY A 109 12.24 -1.13 -5.42
CA GLY A 109 12.54 0.29 -5.26
C GLY A 109 11.39 1.25 -5.59
N PHE A 110 10.17 0.72 -5.75
CA PHE A 110 8.95 1.50 -5.99
C PHE A 110 8.40 2.13 -4.71
N ALA A 111 8.69 1.51 -3.56
CA ALA A 111 8.37 2.03 -2.24
C ALA A 111 9.63 2.25 -1.40
N ARG A 112 9.52 3.12 -0.40
CA ARG A 112 10.53 3.27 0.66
C ARG A 112 9.99 2.72 1.96
N ALA A 113 10.87 2.22 2.81
CA ALA A 113 10.49 1.81 4.15
C ALA A 113 9.94 3.02 4.92
N TRP A 114 8.78 2.84 5.53
CA TRP A 114 8.15 3.80 6.42
C TRP A 114 8.47 3.44 7.86
N SER A 115 8.76 4.42 8.70
CA SER A 115 8.84 4.24 10.15
C SER A 115 8.40 5.49 10.89
N LEU A 116 8.06 5.37 12.18
CA LEU A 116 7.67 6.51 13.01
C LEU A 116 8.74 7.62 13.07
N LYS A 117 10.02 7.26 12.97
CA LYS A 117 11.14 8.19 13.16
C LYS A 117 11.62 8.82 11.85
N GLN A 118 11.25 8.23 10.71
CA GLN A 118 11.75 8.63 9.40
C GLN A 118 10.60 8.97 8.47
N ARG A 119 10.59 10.21 7.98
CA ARG A 119 9.68 10.62 6.91
C ARG A 119 10.42 10.51 5.58
N ASN A 120 9.78 9.90 4.61
CA ASN A 120 10.29 9.90 3.25
C ASN A 120 9.92 11.22 2.59
N ASP A 121 10.92 11.93 2.08
CA ASP A 121 10.71 13.07 1.21
C ASP A 121 10.91 12.63 -0.24
N TRP A 122 9.86 12.84 -1.04
CA TRP A 122 9.81 12.52 -2.46
C TRP A 122 10.05 13.75 -3.35
N CYS A 123 10.21 14.92 -2.75
CA CYS A 123 10.49 16.17 -3.46
C CYS A 123 11.97 16.49 -3.62
N SER A 124 12.81 15.99 -2.71
CA SER A 124 14.26 16.15 -2.73
C SER A 124 14.93 15.19 -3.72
#